data_AF-A0A1J3D205-F1
#
_entry.id   AF-A0A1J3D205-F1
#
_cell.length_a   1.000
_cell.length_b   1.000
_cell.length_c   1.000
_cell.angle_alpha   90.00
_cell.angle_beta   90.00
_cell.angle_gamma   90.00
#
_symmetry.space_group_name_H-M   'P 1'
#
loop_
_entity.id
_entity.type
_entity.pdbx_description
1 polymer ?
#
loop_
_entity_poly.entity_id
_entity_poly.type
_entity_poly.pdbx_seq_one_letter_code
_entity_poly.pdbx_strand_id
1 'polypeptide(L)'
;LNNMGVSDSNLLQNMMQEIDIVLHSAATTRFDERYDVALRINTFGALNVLNFAKKCVKPQLLLHVSTAYVCGERSGLIYEKPFAMGETLNGTDKLDINTEMQLVEHKLKQLVEQGCSEEET
;
A
#
# COMPACT_ATOMS: atom_id res chain seq x y z
N LEU A 1 8.53 0.70 7.84
CA LEU A 1 9.05 0.09 9.10
C LEU A 1 8.78 -1.40 9.04
N ASN A 2 9.74 -2.25 9.41
CA ASN A 2 9.52 -3.69 9.51
C ASN A 2 8.51 -4.01 10.62
N ASN A 3 7.78 -5.12 10.48
CA ASN A 3 6.80 -5.60 11.49
C ASN A 3 5.81 -4.53 11.96
N MET A 4 5.31 -3.70 11.05
CA MET A 4 4.39 -2.59 11.37
C MET A 4 4.94 -1.57 12.37
N GLY A 5 6.27 -1.54 12.60
CA GLY A 5 6.90 -0.69 13.61
C GLY A 5 6.93 -1.28 15.01
N VAL A 6 6.47 -2.52 15.21
CA VAL A 6 6.56 -3.23 16.49
C VAL A 6 7.98 -3.74 16.69
N SER A 7 8.69 -3.17 17.65
CA SER A 7 10.06 -3.55 18.01
C SER A 7 10.13 -4.66 19.06
N ASP A 8 9.11 -4.78 19.91
CA ASP A 8 9.03 -5.83 20.92
C ASP A 8 8.68 -7.19 20.27
N SER A 9 9.64 -8.12 20.34
CA SER A 9 9.49 -9.45 19.75
C SER A 9 8.44 -10.30 20.45
N ASN A 10 8.25 -10.15 21.78
CA ASN A 10 7.25 -10.92 22.53
C ASN A 10 5.85 -10.45 22.16
N LEU A 11 5.65 -9.13 22.09
CA LEU A 11 4.40 -8.55 21.62
C LEU A 11 4.07 -9.02 20.21
N LEU A 12 5.05 -8.97 19.29
CA LEU A 12 4.85 -9.41 17.92
C LEU A 12 4.45 -10.89 17.83
N GLN A 13 5.09 -11.77 18.63
CA GLN A 13 4.72 -13.19 18.69
C GLN A 13 3.30 -13.39 19.21
N ASN A 14 2.91 -12.72 20.29
CA ASN A 14 1.56 -12.81 20.84
C ASN A 14 0.52 -12.35 19.80
N MET A 15 0.78 -11.23 19.11
CA MET A 15 -0.09 -10.75 18.04
C MET A 15 -0.26 -11.81 16.93
N MET A 16 0.82 -12.47 16.50
CA MET A 16 0.72 -13.53 15.48
C MET A 16 -0.05 -14.76 15.97
N GLN A 17 -0.06 -15.07 17.27
CA GLN A 17 -0.74 -16.23 17.84
C GLN A 17 -2.22 -15.98 18.18
N GLU A 18 -2.57 -14.73 18.46
CA GLU A 18 -3.87 -14.36 19.03
C GLU A 18 -4.78 -13.58 18.07
N ILE A 19 -4.24 -12.95 17.03
CA ILE A 19 -5.08 -12.19 16.09
C ILE A 19 -5.84 -13.14 15.15
N ASP A 20 -7.17 -13.11 15.26
CA ASP A 20 -8.09 -13.79 14.36
C ASP A 20 -8.56 -12.90 13.19
N ILE A 21 -8.64 -11.58 13.39
CA ILE A 21 -9.17 -10.63 12.40
C ILE A 21 -8.23 -9.44 12.27
N VAL A 22 -7.86 -9.11 11.03
CA VAL A 22 -7.10 -7.90 10.70
C VAL A 22 -8.02 -6.94 9.94
N LEU A 23 -8.30 -5.78 10.53
CA LEU A 23 -8.98 -4.67 9.88
C LEU A 23 -7.95 -3.62 9.46
N HIS A 24 -7.73 -3.46 8.16
CA HIS A 24 -6.80 -2.47 7.62
C HIS A 24 -7.54 -1.27 7.02
N SER A 25 -7.66 -0.22 7.83
CA SER A 25 -8.28 1.06 7.46
C SER A 25 -7.30 2.24 7.44
N ALA A 26 -6.03 2.01 7.81
CA ALA A 26 -5.02 3.05 7.86
C ALA A 26 -4.50 3.37 6.46
N ALA A 27 -4.63 4.63 6.04
CA ALA A 27 -4.16 5.16 4.76
C ALA A 27 -4.00 6.68 4.88
N THR A 28 -3.20 7.29 4.01
CA THR A 28 -3.33 8.74 3.75
C THR A 28 -4.43 8.95 2.71
N THR A 29 -5.34 9.88 2.99
CA THR A 29 -6.46 10.25 2.11
C THR A 29 -6.29 11.64 1.50
N ARG A 30 -5.11 12.23 1.67
CA ARG A 30 -4.76 13.53 1.12
C ARG A 30 -4.56 13.42 -0.39
N PHE A 31 -5.30 14.22 -1.15
CA PHE A 31 -5.20 14.26 -2.61
C PHE A 31 -3.94 15.00 -3.10
N ASP A 32 -3.39 15.86 -2.25
CA ASP A 32 -2.16 16.64 -2.46
C ASP A 32 -0.95 16.01 -1.76
N GLU A 33 -1.04 14.72 -1.38
CA GLU A 33 0.08 14.02 -0.76
C GLU A 33 1.22 13.84 -1.76
N ARG A 34 2.45 13.93 -1.25
CA ARG A 34 3.62 13.53 -2.03
C ARG A 34 3.48 12.09 -2.50
N TYR A 35 3.74 11.88 -3.79
CA TYR A 35 3.48 10.58 -4.42
C TYR A 35 4.29 9.43 -3.77
N ASP A 36 5.54 9.68 -3.39
CA ASP A 36 6.38 8.68 -2.73
C ASP A 36 5.84 8.28 -1.35
N VAL A 37 5.35 9.27 -0.60
CA VAL A 37 4.71 9.07 0.71
C VAL A 37 3.42 8.27 0.54
N ALA A 38 2.55 8.68 -0.38
CA ALA A 38 1.30 7.99 -0.67
C ALA A 38 1.55 6.54 -1.13
N LEU A 39 2.53 6.30 -2.00
CA LEU A 39 2.91 4.97 -2.47
C LEU A 39 3.41 4.08 -1.32
N ARG A 40 4.26 4.63 -0.43
CA ARG A 40 4.77 3.91 0.75
C ARG A 40 3.64 3.54 1.72
N ILE A 41 2.70 4.46 1.97
CA ILE A 41 1.62 4.25 2.93
C ILE A 41 0.52 3.37 2.34
N ASN A 42 -0.09 3.78 1.23
CA ASN A 42 -1.32 3.18 0.74
C ASN A 42 -1.08 1.88 -0.05
N THR A 43 0.07 1.74 -0.72
CA THR A 43 0.39 0.53 -1.49
C THR A 43 1.24 -0.43 -0.65
N PHE A 44 2.42 0.02 -0.21
CA PHE A 44 3.33 -0.86 0.53
C PHE A 44 2.90 -1.08 1.98
N GLY A 45 2.19 -0.13 2.61
CA GLY A 45 1.58 -0.35 3.91
C GLY A 45 0.54 -1.46 3.88
N ALA A 46 -0.34 -1.46 2.88
CA ALA A 46 -1.32 -2.54 2.68
C ALA A 46 -0.63 -3.90 2.44
N LEU A 47 0.42 -3.93 1.62
CA LEU A 47 1.23 -5.14 1.42
C LEU A 47 1.88 -5.64 2.72
N ASN A 48 2.41 -4.73 3.54
CA ASN A 48 3.00 -5.08 4.84
C ASN A 48 1.97 -5.67 5.80
N VAL A 49 0.76 -5.11 5.83
CA VAL A 49 -0.34 -5.65 6.65
C VAL A 49 -0.77 -7.03 6.15
N LEU A 50 -0.91 -7.22 4.84
CA LEU A 50 -1.21 -8.53 4.26
C LEU A 50 -0.12 -9.56 4.62
N ASN A 51 1.15 -9.18 4.52
CA ASN A 51 2.27 -10.06 4.86
C ASN A 51 2.32 -10.38 6.36
N PHE A 52 1.93 -9.44 7.22
CA PHE A 52 1.77 -9.70 8.65
C PHE A 52 0.60 -10.65 8.90
N ALA A 53 -0.57 -10.41 8.32
CA ALA A 53 -1.75 -11.25 8.47
C ALA A 53 -1.47 -12.70 8.04
N LYS A 54 -0.69 -12.91 6.96
CA LYS A 54 -0.24 -14.25 6.52
C LYS A 54 0.66 -14.98 7.53
N LYS A 55 1.31 -14.26 8.44
CA LYS A 55 2.15 -14.84 9.51
C LYS A 55 1.34 -15.18 10.77
N CYS A 56 0.13 -14.64 10.90
CA CYS A 56 -0.74 -15.03 12.00
C CYS A 56 -1.09 -16.51 11.89
N VAL A 57 -1.21 -17.19 13.03
CA VAL A 57 -1.49 -18.64 13.09
C VAL A 57 -2.99 -18.94 12.91
N LYS A 58 -3.86 -17.98 13.28
CA LYS A 58 -5.32 -18.14 13.27
C LYS A 58 -6.12 -17.14 12.39
N PRO A 59 -5.55 -16.44 11.39
CA PRO A 59 -6.27 -15.39 10.70
C PRO A 59 -7.49 -15.97 9.99
N GLN A 60 -8.68 -15.57 10.43
CA GLN A 60 -9.96 -15.93 9.82
C GLN A 60 -10.34 -14.91 8.75
N LEU A 61 -9.95 -13.64 8.92
CA LEU A 61 -10.35 -12.56 8.01
C LEU A 61 -9.32 -11.43 7.96
N LEU A 62 -8.95 -11.02 6.74
CA LEU A 62 -8.35 -9.73 6.45
C LEU A 62 -9.38 -8.85 5.74
N LEU A 63 -9.81 -7.78 6.38
CA LEU A 63 -10.70 -6.77 5.80
C LEU A 63 -9.89 -5.51 5.49
N HIS A 64 -9.69 -5.23 4.20
CA HIS A 64 -9.04 -4.01 3.74
C HIS A 64 -10.09 -3.00 3.28
N VAL A 65 -10.05 -1.80 3.88
CA VAL A 65 -10.89 -0.68 3.46
C VAL A 65 -10.22 0.01 2.29
N SER A 66 -10.82 -0.11 1.12
CA SER A 66 -10.37 0.56 -0.11
C SER A 66 -11.21 1.82 -0.37
N THR A 67 -11.22 2.30 -1.61
CA THR A 67 -11.93 3.52 -2.02
C THR A 67 -12.63 3.33 -3.36
N ALA A 68 -13.77 4.01 -3.56
CA ALA A 68 -14.45 4.01 -4.86
C ALA A 68 -13.58 4.61 -5.98
N TYR A 69 -12.58 5.42 -5.64
CA TYR A 69 -11.64 6.02 -6.62
C TYR A 69 -10.79 4.99 -7.38
N VAL A 70 -10.73 3.72 -6.93
CA VAL A 70 -10.12 2.64 -7.74
C VAL A 70 -10.85 2.42 -9.06
N CYS A 71 -12.03 3.01 -9.26
CA CYS A 71 -12.70 2.97 -10.55
C CYS A 71 -12.02 3.81 -11.63
N GLY A 72 -11.13 4.74 -11.26
CA GLY A 72 -10.48 5.68 -12.17
C GLY A 72 -11.46 6.69 -12.75
N GLU A 73 -11.34 6.93 -14.05
CA GLU A 73 -12.20 7.88 -14.79
C GLU A 73 -13.46 7.22 -15.37
N ARG A 74 -13.73 5.96 -15.01
CA ARG A 74 -14.94 5.25 -15.47
C ARG A 74 -16.19 5.95 -14.96
N SER A 75 -17.20 6.05 -15.81
CA SER A 75 -18.48 6.68 -15.52
C SER A 75 -19.65 5.72 -15.69
N GLY A 76 -20.81 6.08 -15.13
CA GLY A 76 -22.02 5.25 -15.14
C GLY A 76 -22.04 4.22 -14.01
N LEU A 77 -22.80 3.13 -14.22
CA LEU A 77 -22.90 2.05 -13.25
C LEU A 77 -21.68 1.12 -13.33
N ILE A 78 -20.89 1.08 -12.26
CA ILE A 78 -19.64 0.32 -12.19
C ILE A 78 -19.84 -0.89 -11.29
N TYR A 79 -19.81 -2.08 -11.88
CA TYR A 79 -19.90 -3.34 -11.15
C TYR A 79 -18.55 -3.75 -10.59
N GLU A 80 -18.58 -4.38 -9.41
CA GLU A 80 -17.42 -5.06 -8.87
C GLU A 80 -17.10 -6.27 -9.76
N LYS A 81 -15.82 -6.41 -10.12
CA LYS A 81 -15.30 -7.54 -10.88
C LYS A 81 -14.00 -8.02 -10.23
N PRO A 82 -13.67 -9.32 -10.34
CA PRO A 82 -12.34 -9.79 -9.96
C PRO A 82 -11.26 -9.04 -10.75
N PHE A 83 -10.18 -8.67 -10.08
CA PHE A 83 -9.01 -8.06 -10.71
C PHE A 83 -7.98 -9.13 -11.05
N ALA A 84 -7.35 -9.02 -12.22
CA ALA A 84 -6.17 -9.81 -12.54
C ALA A 84 -4.90 -9.16 -11.94
N MET A 85 -3.94 -9.98 -11.51
CA MET A 85 -2.68 -9.46 -10.98
C MET A 85 -1.92 -8.66 -12.05
N GLY A 86 -1.71 -7.37 -11.75
CA GLY A 86 -1.07 -6.42 -12.66
C GLY A 86 -2.03 -5.79 -13.68
N GLU A 87 -3.34 -6.00 -13.57
CA GLU A 87 -4.33 -5.28 -14.37
C GLU A 87 -4.26 -3.77 -14.09
N THR A 88 -4.23 -2.97 -15.16
CA THR A 88 -4.26 -1.51 -15.10
C THR A 88 -5.63 -0.99 -15.53
N LEU A 89 -6.00 0.20 -15.03
CA LEU A 89 -7.28 0.84 -15.38
C LEU A 89 -7.39 1.18 -16.88
N ASN A 90 -6.26 1.46 -17.53
CA ASN A 90 -6.20 1.87 -18.92
C ASN A 90 -5.88 0.70 -19.88
N GLY A 91 -5.80 -0.53 -19.38
CA GLY A 91 -5.50 -1.72 -20.19
C GLY A 91 -4.08 -1.73 -20.78
N THR A 92 -3.18 -0.91 -20.24
CA THR A 92 -1.77 -0.85 -20.61
C THR A 92 -0.96 -1.95 -19.93
N ASP A 93 0.38 -1.88 -20.05
CA ASP A 93 1.35 -2.81 -19.46
C ASP A 93 1.04 -3.26 -18.03
N LYS A 94 1.56 -4.43 -17.67
CA LYS A 94 1.36 -5.05 -16.37
C LYS A 94 1.90 -4.16 -15.24
N LEU A 95 1.03 -3.76 -14.31
CA LEU A 95 1.42 -2.98 -13.14
C LEU A 95 2.34 -3.80 -12.23
N ASP A 96 3.53 -3.27 -11.94
CA ASP A 96 4.46 -3.78 -10.94
C ASP A 96 4.81 -2.68 -9.92
N ILE A 97 4.31 -2.85 -8.70
CA ILE A 97 4.50 -1.89 -7.61
C ILE A 97 5.97 -1.74 -7.18
N ASN A 98 6.81 -2.76 -7.40
CA ASN A 98 8.23 -2.68 -7.06
C ASN A 98 8.99 -1.84 -8.10
N THR A 99 8.67 -2.02 -9.37
CA THR A 99 9.18 -1.15 -10.45
C THR A 99 8.76 0.30 -10.20
N GLU A 100 7.51 0.53 -9.83
CA GLU A 100 7.02 1.88 -9.49
C GLU A 100 7.82 2.50 -8.34
N MET A 101 8.06 1.75 -7.26
CA MET A 101 8.88 2.23 -6.14
C MET A 101 10.31 2.57 -6.56
N GLN A 102 10.93 1.75 -7.41
CA GLN A 102 12.28 2.03 -7.92
C GLN A 102 12.33 3.31 -8.76
N LEU A 103 11.30 3.56 -9.60
CA LEU A 103 11.18 4.78 -10.38
C LEU A 103 11.04 6.00 -9.47
N VAL A 104 10.20 5.91 -8.44
CA VAL A 104 10.04 6.96 -7.44
C VAL A 104 11.36 7.25 -6.73
N GLU A 105 12.06 6.24 -6.22
CA GLU A 105 13.33 6.42 -5.52
C GLU A 105 14.41 7.03 -6.43
N HIS A 106 14.47 6.61 -7.69
CA HIS A 106 15.37 7.20 -8.67
C HIS A 106 15.04 8.69 -8.91
N LYS A 107 13.75 9.02 -9.05
CA LYS A 107 13.32 10.39 -9.30
C LYS A 107 13.60 11.30 -8.10
N LEU A 108 13.35 10.83 -6.87
CA LEU A 108 13.68 11.56 -5.66
C LEU A 108 15.17 11.89 -5.59
N LYS A 109 16.03 10.91 -5.89
CA LYS A 109 17.48 11.13 -5.92
C LYS A 109 17.87 12.23 -6.92
N GLN A 110 17.30 12.21 -8.12
CA GLN A 110 17.56 13.26 -9.12
C GLN A 110 17.12 14.65 -8.64
N LEU A 111 15.96 14.76 -7.97
CA LEU A 111 15.46 16.04 -7.47
C LEU A 111 16.34 16.60 -6.34
N VAL A 112 16.82 15.74 -5.44
CA VAL A 112 17.80 16.12 -4.41
C VAL A 112 19.10 16.63 -5.05
N GLU A 113 19.60 15.94 -6.09
CA GLU A 113 20.78 16.37 -6.85
C GLU A 113 20.58 17.72 -7.56
N GLN A 114 19.33 18.07 -7.89
CA GLN A 114 18.95 19.36 -8.49
C GLN A 114 18.76 20.48 -7.45
N GLY A 115 18.86 20.17 -6.16
CA GLY A 115 18.72 21.15 -5.07
C GLY A 115 17.28 21.49 -4.72
N CYS A 116 16.31 20.63 -5.07
CA CYS A 116 14.93 20.77 -4.61
C CYS A 116 14.84 20.63 -3.08
N SER A 117 13.85 21.28 -2.48
CA SER A 117 13.63 21.27 -1.03
C SER A 117 13.07 19.93 -0.51
N GLU A 118 13.15 19.68 0.80
CA GLU A 118 12.55 18.49 1.43
C GLU A 118 11.02 18.42 1.28
N GLU A 119 10.34 19.55 1.07
CA GLU A 119 8.91 19.54 0.76
C GLU A 119 8.66 19.05 -0.68
N GLU A 120 9.65 19.18 -1.56
CA GLU A 120 9.64 18.79 -2.98
C GLU A 120 10.33 17.43 -3.25
N THR A 121 11.04 16.86 -2.26
CA THR A 121 11.82 15.59 -2.36
C THR A 121 11.63 14.68 -1.18
#